data_AF-A0A7D9LDJ5-F1
#
_entry.id   AF-A0A7D9LDJ5-F1
#
_cell.length_a   1.000
_cell.length_b   1.000
_cell.length_c   1.000
_cell.angle_alpha   90.00
_cell.angle_beta   90.00
_cell.angle_gamma   90.00
#
_symmetry.space_group_name_H-M   'P 1'
#
loop_
_entity.id
_entity.type
_entity.pdbx_description
1 polymer ?
#
loop_
_entity_poly.entity_id
_entity_poly.type
_entity_poly.pdbx_seq_one_letter_code
_entity_poly.pdbx_strand_id
1 'polypeptide(L)'
;MANDVEENPGPTIYNVVDPTQTVCADFSQGDTRKFRQNAGKQCLAMSLTAIIHSHILDVDTWDTSLLNHILYAGNDLYTFISNSVKKSYLLLTDVPEMVSVFDKIYHLEYSDSLAGDLFIENTNLPYYSLEHALRDLFYGSQLSYQHCMLTINCNTIAIFKTSDVNFKIFDSHSRDSYGILHPFGKCVSISVEGIDNLIIYLQNTVPRGDDVPFEIKGVTVELANCEIGKETGIAILSGKVANKRLETARNYKKNKRAVETEAAREIRLESDRKYHELKKARETDLARKRRLENNKNCHKFKKA
;
A
#
# COMPACT_ATOMS: atom_id res chain seq x y z
N MET A 1 -29.43 -36.42 -20.58
CA MET A 1 -28.28 -35.48 -20.57
C MET A 1 -28.84 -34.16 -21.07
N ALA A 2 -29.18 -33.26 -20.15
CA ALA A 2 -29.62 -31.92 -20.51
C ALA A 2 -28.35 -31.04 -20.54
N ASN A 3 -27.92 -30.68 -21.75
CA ASN A 3 -26.93 -29.63 -21.95
C ASN A 3 -27.68 -28.31 -21.94
N ASP A 4 -28.07 -27.85 -20.75
CA ASP A 4 -28.45 -26.45 -20.56
C ASP A 4 -27.16 -25.64 -20.58
N VAL A 5 -26.80 -25.13 -21.77
CA VAL A 5 -25.78 -24.08 -21.89
C VAL A 5 -26.46 -22.81 -21.41
N GLU A 6 -26.09 -22.35 -20.22
CA GLU A 6 -26.53 -21.07 -19.67
C GLU A 6 -26.13 -19.94 -20.64
N GLU A 7 -27.10 -19.41 -21.39
CA GLU A 7 -26.86 -18.39 -22.43
C GLU A 7 -26.46 -17.02 -21.86
N ASN A 8 -26.50 -16.85 -20.53
CA ASN A 8 -26.04 -15.65 -19.82
C ASN A 8 -25.45 -16.02 -18.45
N PRO A 9 -24.16 -16.41 -18.38
CA PRO A 9 -23.51 -16.85 -17.14
C PRO A 9 -23.24 -15.71 -16.12
N GLY A 10 -23.96 -14.58 -16.23
CA GLY A 10 -23.67 -13.36 -15.49
C GLY A 10 -22.35 -12.70 -15.90
N PRO A 11 -21.99 -11.55 -15.29
CA PRO A 11 -20.70 -10.92 -15.53
C PRO A 11 -19.58 -11.81 -14.99
N THR A 12 -18.64 -12.19 -15.86
CA THR A 12 -17.41 -12.87 -15.44
C THR A 12 -16.36 -11.86 -15.02
N ILE A 13 -15.31 -12.29 -14.31
CA ILE A 13 -14.22 -11.37 -13.92
C ILE A 13 -13.57 -10.66 -15.11
N TYR A 14 -13.59 -11.29 -16.29
CA TYR A 14 -13.08 -10.72 -17.55
C TYR A 14 -13.90 -9.53 -18.07
N ASN A 15 -15.13 -9.37 -17.57
CA ASN A 15 -16.01 -8.26 -17.90
C ASN A 15 -15.94 -7.12 -16.87
N VAL A 16 -15.38 -7.36 -15.68
CA VAL A 16 -15.32 -6.37 -14.59
C VAL A 16 -13.93 -5.77 -14.39
N VAL A 17 -12.88 -6.45 -14.84
CA VAL A 17 -11.49 -5.98 -14.77
C VAL A 17 -10.92 -5.78 -16.18
N ASP A 18 -10.44 -4.57 -16.45
CA ASP A 18 -9.58 -4.30 -17.61
C ASP A 18 -8.11 -4.60 -17.23
N PRO A 19 -7.51 -5.69 -17.76
CA PRO A 19 -6.14 -6.06 -17.41
C PRO A 19 -5.11 -5.04 -17.91
N THR A 20 -5.46 -4.21 -18.91
CA THR A 20 -4.55 -3.19 -19.45
C THR A 20 -4.40 -1.98 -18.52
N GLN A 21 -5.35 -1.80 -17.60
CA GLN A 21 -5.32 -0.77 -16.57
C GLN A 21 -4.72 -1.27 -15.24
N THR A 22 -4.47 -2.58 -15.12
CA THR A 22 -3.91 -3.17 -13.92
C THR A 22 -2.42 -2.88 -13.82
N VAL A 23 -2.01 -2.28 -12.70
CA VAL A 23 -0.59 -2.01 -12.41
C VAL A 23 -0.03 -3.18 -11.62
N CYS A 24 1.05 -3.78 -12.10
CA CYS A 24 1.73 -4.87 -11.43
C CYS A 24 3.06 -4.40 -10.80
N ALA A 25 3.36 -4.88 -9.60
CA ALA A 25 4.68 -4.78 -9.00
C ALA A 25 5.67 -5.76 -9.64
N ASP A 26 6.97 -5.64 -9.32
CA ASP A 26 7.99 -6.59 -9.80
C ASP A 26 7.93 -7.94 -9.07
N PHE A 27 7.26 -8.01 -7.91
CA PHE A 27 7.15 -9.18 -7.05
C PHE A 27 5.87 -9.13 -6.22
N SER A 28 5.46 -10.27 -5.67
CA SER A 28 4.40 -10.36 -4.67
C SER A 28 5.00 -10.45 -3.27
N GLN A 29 4.16 -10.36 -2.24
CA GLN A 29 4.58 -10.53 -0.85
C GLN A 29 5.22 -11.90 -0.55
N GLY A 30 4.97 -12.89 -1.40
CA GLY A 30 5.51 -14.25 -1.28
C GLY A 30 6.95 -14.40 -1.76
N ASP A 31 7.57 -13.37 -2.35
CA ASP A 31 8.95 -13.47 -2.84
C ASP A 31 9.95 -13.57 -1.68
N THR A 32 10.41 -14.80 -1.43
CA THR A 32 11.35 -15.14 -0.36
C THR A 32 12.73 -14.50 -0.54
N ARG A 33 13.13 -14.15 -1.77
CA ARG A 33 14.41 -13.46 -2.02
C ARG A 33 14.35 -12.01 -1.55
N LYS A 34 13.16 -11.42 -1.56
CA LYS A 34 12.92 -10.03 -1.10
C LYS A 34 12.64 -9.97 0.39
N PHE A 35 11.77 -10.84 0.90
CA PHE A 35 11.22 -10.73 2.25
C PHE A 35 11.69 -11.80 3.25
N ARG A 36 12.45 -12.80 2.78
CA ARG A 36 13.04 -13.85 3.63
C ARG A 36 11.97 -14.49 4.53
N GLN A 37 12.21 -14.54 5.84
CA GLN A 37 11.32 -15.19 6.81
C GLN A 37 9.94 -14.54 6.98
N ASN A 38 9.78 -13.31 6.49
CA ASN A 38 8.50 -12.60 6.55
C ASN A 38 7.58 -12.96 5.38
N ALA A 39 8.11 -13.49 4.28
CA ALA A 39 7.38 -13.71 3.04
C ALA A 39 6.05 -14.46 3.27
N GLY A 40 4.96 -13.91 2.73
CA GLY A 40 3.60 -14.45 2.83
C GLY A 40 2.83 -14.13 4.12
N LYS A 41 3.35 -13.30 5.03
CA LYS A 41 2.73 -12.97 6.33
C LYS A 41 2.37 -11.51 6.52
N GLN A 42 2.78 -10.67 5.57
CA GLN A 42 2.83 -9.23 5.71
C GLN A 42 1.69 -8.48 4.99
N CYS A 43 0.70 -9.20 4.45
CA CYS A 43 -0.41 -8.64 3.67
C CYS A 43 -1.11 -7.50 4.40
N LEU A 44 -1.49 -7.74 5.66
CA LEU A 44 -2.17 -6.76 6.49
C LEU A 44 -1.38 -5.43 6.62
N ALA A 45 -0.07 -5.51 6.87
CA ALA A 45 0.76 -4.31 7.01
C ALA A 45 1.03 -3.63 5.66
N MET A 46 1.12 -4.41 4.56
CA MET A 46 1.25 -3.87 3.21
C MET A 46 -0.03 -3.14 2.78
N SER A 47 -1.20 -3.70 3.06
CA SER A 47 -2.49 -3.06 2.83
C SER A 47 -2.62 -1.75 3.60
N LEU A 48 -2.26 -1.74 4.89
CA LEU A 48 -2.26 -0.51 5.67
C LEU A 48 -1.27 0.53 5.14
N THR A 49 -0.08 0.09 4.72
CA THR A 49 0.91 0.98 4.10
C THR A 49 0.41 1.58 2.79
N ALA A 50 -0.33 0.82 1.99
CA ALA A 50 -0.99 1.32 0.79
C ALA A 50 -2.01 2.41 1.14
N ILE A 51 -2.85 2.18 2.15
CA ILE A 51 -3.82 3.17 2.65
C ILE A 51 -3.11 4.44 3.12
N ILE A 52 -2.02 4.35 3.89
CA ILE A 52 -1.26 5.52 4.31
C ILE A 52 -0.66 6.27 3.11
N HIS A 53 -0.20 5.54 2.09
CA HIS A 53 0.38 6.15 0.91
C HIS A 53 -0.65 6.88 0.03
N SER A 54 -1.93 6.48 0.03
CA SER A 54 -2.96 7.20 -0.73
C SER A 54 -3.15 8.64 -0.26
N HIS A 55 -2.85 8.93 1.02
CA HIS A 55 -2.83 10.29 1.57
C HIS A 55 -1.63 11.14 1.10
N ILE A 56 -0.62 10.52 0.48
CA ILE A 56 0.58 11.19 -0.04
C ILE A 56 0.45 11.41 -1.55
N LEU A 57 -0.03 10.38 -2.25
CA LEU A 57 -0.16 10.38 -3.71
C LEU A 57 -1.42 9.63 -4.10
N ASP A 58 -2.19 10.24 -5.01
CA ASP A 58 -3.42 9.68 -5.57
C ASP A 58 -3.19 8.27 -6.13
N VAL A 59 -4.06 7.35 -5.73
CA VAL A 59 -4.04 5.93 -6.11
C VAL A 59 -4.16 5.74 -7.62
N ASP A 60 -4.81 6.67 -8.32
CA ASP A 60 -4.92 6.64 -9.79
C ASP A 60 -3.57 6.81 -10.50
N THR A 61 -2.58 7.38 -9.81
CA THR A 61 -1.26 7.67 -10.36
C THR A 61 -0.19 6.64 -10.00
N TRP A 62 -0.55 5.59 -9.26
CA TRP A 62 0.43 4.61 -8.79
C TRP A 62 1.01 3.79 -9.94
N ASP A 63 2.33 3.61 -9.91
CA ASP A 63 3.06 2.82 -10.88
C ASP A 63 3.75 1.60 -10.21
N THR A 64 4.39 0.75 -11.02
CA THR A 64 5.15 -0.42 -10.55
C THR A 64 6.20 -0.07 -9.49
N SER A 65 6.89 1.07 -9.65
CA SER A 65 7.92 1.50 -8.70
C SER A 65 7.31 1.84 -7.35
N LEU A 66 6.14 2.47 -7.34
CA LEU A 66 5.44 2.80 -6.11
C LEU A 66 4.87 1.54 -5.44
N LEU A 67 4.27 0.60 -6.18
CA LEU A 67 3.81 -0.66 -5.59
C LEU A 67 4.98 -1.41 -4.91
N ASN A 68 6.14 -1.48 -5.57
CA ASN A 68 7.35 -2.05 -4.98
C ASN A 68 7.76 -1.34 -3.68
N HIS A 69 7.65 -0.01 -3.65
CA HIS A 69 7.98 0.78 -2.46
C HIS A 69 7.03 0.50 -1.30
N ILE A 70 5.71 0.45 -1.57
CA ILE A 70 4.67 0.07 -0.61
C ILE A 70 4.94 -1.32 -0.05
N LEU A 71 5.32 -2.29 -0.88
CA LEU A 71 5.64 -3.65 -0.43
C LEU A 71 6.84 -3.67 0.54
N TYR A 72 7.92 -2.94 0.25
CA TYR A 72 9.07 -2.87 1.17
C TYR A 72 8.72 -2.15 2.48
N ALA A 73 8.04 -1.01 2.41
CA ALA A 73 7.62 -0.25 3.59
C ALA A 73 6.65 -1.06 4.45
N GLY A 74 5.70 -1.77 3.83
CA GLY A 74 4.77 -2.67 4.51
C GLY A 74 5.46 -3.86 5.18
N ASN A 75 6.53 -4.39 4.58
CA ASN A 75 7.33 -5.42 5.24
C ASN A 75 8.10 -4.89 6.46
N ASP A 76 8.64 -3.67 6.39
CA ASP A 76 9.27 -3.01 7.55
C ASP A 76 8.23 -2.76 8.66
N LEU A 77 7.03 -2.31 8.31
CA LEU A 77 5.92 -2.11 9.25
C LEU A 77 5.46 -3.44 9.87
N TYR A 78 5.28 -4.50 9.07
CA TYR A 78 4.99 -5.84 9.56
C TYR A 78 6.04 -6.30 10.56
N THR A 79 7.33 -6.11 10.26
CA THR A 79 8.44 -6.49 11.14
C THR A 79 8.34 -5.75 12.47
N PHE A 80 7.97 -4.47 12.46
CA PHE A 80 7.79 -3.69 13.68
C PHE A 80 6.60 -4.19 14.52
N ILE A 81 5.43 -4.37 13.91
CA ILE A 81 4.21 -4.78 14.61
C ILE A 81 4.37 -6.21 15.13
N SER A 82 4.77 -7.16 14.28
CA SER A 82 4.98 -8.57 14.66
C SER A 82 5.94 -8.74 15.83
N ASN A 83 7.03 -7.96 15.86
CA ASN A 83 7.96 -7.98 16.99
C ASN A 83 7.39 -7.35 18.26
N SER A 84 6.50 -6.38 18.14
CA SER A 84 5.83 -5.74 19.28
C SER A 84 4.78 -6.67 19.90
N VAL A 85 3.95 -7.31 19.07
CA VAL A 85 2.88 -8.21 19.52
C VAL A 85 3.31 -9.68 19.69
N LYS A 86 4.53 -10.03 19.26
CA LYS A 86 5.11 -11.38 19.31
C LYS A 86 4.31 -12.45 18.55
N LYS A 87 3.72 -12.08 17.41
CA LYS A 87 2.95 -12.97 16.54
C LYS A 87 3.53 -13.02 15.12
N SER A 88 3.38 -14.17 14.46
CA SER A 88 3.76 -14.31 13.05
C SER A 88 2.69 -13.83 12.07
N TYR A 89 1.41 -13.92 12.44
CA TYR A 89 0.29 -13.41 11.67
C TYR A 89 -0.38 -12.32 12.48
N LEU A 90 -0.68 -11.20 11.82
CA LEU A 90 -1.33 -10.06 12.43
C LEU A 90 -2.83 -10.16 12.19
N LEU A 91 -3.61 -9.84 13.22
CA LEU A 91 -5.04 -9.60 13.12
C LEU A 91 -5.30 -8.11 12.87
N LEU A 92 -6.49 -7.75 12.40
CA LEU A 92 -6.91 -6.34 12.28
C LEU A 92 -6.87 -5.60 13.62
N THR A 93 -7.02 -6.32 14.74
CA THR A 93 -6.89 -5.78 16.10
C THR A 93 -5.45 -5.61 16.59
N ASP A 94 -4.47 -6.22 15.90
CA ASP A 94 -3.05 -6.05 16.22
C ASP A 94 -2.46 -4.77 15.59
N VAL A 95 -3.26 -4.05 14.78
CA VAL A 95 -2.81 -2.85 14.09
C VAL A 95 -2.88 -1.65 15.05
N PRO A 96 -1.78 -0.90 15.23
CA PRO A 96 -1.77 0.24 16.14
C PRO A 96 -2.49 1.45 15.54
N GLU A 97 -3.11 2.26 16.40
CA GLU A 97 -3.75 3.54 16.06
C GLU A 97 -2.74 4.64 15.68
N MET A 98 -1.45 4.42 15.92
CA MET A 98 -0.39 5.35 15.52
C MET A 98 0.78 4.60 14.91
N VAL A 99 1.19 5.01 13.72
CA VAL A 99 2.30 4.41 12.99
C VAL A 99 3.27 5.44 12.46
N SER A 100 4.55 5.06 12.42
CA SER A 100 5.57 5.83 11.73
C SER A 100 5.95 5.15 10.42
N VAL A 101 5.56 5.76 9.30
CA VAL A 101 5.83 5.28 7.95
C VAL A 101 6.27 6.49 7.11
N PHE A 102 7.21 6.30 6.18
CA PHE A 102 7.72 7.37 5.31
C PHE A 102 8.22 8.62 6.06
N ASP A 103 8.91 8.41 7.19
CA ASP A 103 9.46 9.46 8.07
C ASP A 103 8.40 10.44 8.63
N LYS A 104 7.13 10.04 8.63
CA LYS A 104 6.00 10.77 9.20
C LYS A 104 5.28 9.90 10.21
N ILE A 105 4.50 10.54 11.08
CA ILE A 105 3.64 9.87 12.05
C ILE A 105 2.21 10.07 11.57
N TYR A 106 1.46 8.98 11.54
CA TYR A 106 0.06 8.98 11.15
C TYR A 106 -0.79 8.45 12.30
N HIS A 107 -1.89 9.13 12.57
CA HIS A 107 -2.98 8.65 13.40
C HIS A 107 -3.98 7.89 12.52
N LEU A 108 -4.44 6.75 13.01
CA LEU A 108 -5.29 5.81 12.31
C LEU A 108 -6.53 5.58 13.14
N GLU A 109 -7.69 5.85 12.56
CA GLU A 109 -8.98 5.53 13.17
C GLU A 109 -9.65 4.42 12.37
N TYR A 110 -10.27 3.49 13.09
CA TYR A 110 -10.89 2.31 12.53
C TYR A 110 -12.38 2.32 12.81
N SER A 111 -13.17 1.82 11.86
CA SER A 111 -14.56 1.46 12.14
C SER A 111 -14.64 0.25 13.07
N ASP A 112 -15.84 -0.02 13.57
CA ASP A 112 -16.19 -1.35 14.05
C ASP A 112 -15.97 -2.40 12.94
N SER A 113 -15.62 -3.63 13.34
CA SER A 113 -15.47 -4.74 12.40
C SER A 113 -16.85 -5.20 11.91
N LEU A 114 -17.02 -5.24 10.59
CA LEU A 114 -18.13 -5.98 9.98
C LEU A 114 -17.58 -7.33 9.51
N ALA A 115 -18.21 -8.42 9.93
CA ALA A 115 -17.76 -9.77 9.61
C ALA A 115 -18.92 -10.60 9.04
N GLY A 116 -18.59 -11.59 8.24
CA GLY A 116 -19.58 -12.43 7.60
C GLY A 116 -18.96 -13.51 6.74
N ASP A 117 -19.74 -14.02 5.81
CA ASP A 117 -19.30 -15.00 4.82
C ASP A 117 -19.43 -14.40 3.42
N LEU A 118 -18.45 -14.69 2.55
CA LEU A 118 -18.34 -14.08 1.24
C LEU A 118 -19.52 -14.43 0.32
N PHE A 119 -20.16 -15.58 0.53
CA PHE A 119 -21.17 -16.16 -0.35
C PHE A 119 -22.57 -16.21 0.24
N ILE A 120 -22.80 -15.68 1.45
CA ILE A 120 -24.16 -15.51 1.96
C ILE A 120 -24.82 -14.30 1.28
N GLU A 121 -26.05 -14.49 0.83
CA GLU A 121 -26.82 -13.42 0.17
C GLU A 121 -27.52 -12.52 1.21
N ASN A 122 -28.01 -13.12 2.30
CA ASN A 122 -28.80 -12.44 3.31
C ASN A 122 -27.98 -12.16 4.56
N THR A 123 -27.99 -10.91 5.00
CA THR A 123 -27.43 -10.50 6.29
C THR A 123 -28.28 -11.03 7.43
N ASN A 124 -27.64 -11.76 8.35
CA ASN A 124 -28.24 -12.25 9.58
C ASN A 124 -27.32 -11.86 10.73
N LEU A 125 -27.60 -10.71 11.35
CA LEU A 125 -26.78 -10.14 12.41
C LEU A 125 -26.47 -11.20 13.48
N PRO A 126 -25.21 -11.32 13.94
CA PRO A 126 -24.10 -10.37 13.71
C PRO A 126 -23.32 -10.55 12.38
N TYR A 127 -23.72 -11.47 11.50
CA TYR A 127 -23.01 -11.78 10.25
C TYR A 127 -23.62 -11.05 9.04
N TYR A 128 -22.76 -10.39 8.27
CA TYR A 128 -23.14 -9.58 7.12
C TYR A 128 -22.93 -10.31 5.80
N SER A 129 -23.79 -10.08 4.81
CA SER A 129 -23.39 -10.35 3.43
C SER A 129 -22.34 -9.35 2.99
N LEU A 130 -21.48 -9.74 2.04
CA LEU A 130 -20.43 -8.86 1.51
C LEU A 130 -21.02 -7.56 0.96
N GLU A 131 -22.15 -7.65 0.26
CA GLU A 131 -22.85 -6.49 -0.30
C GLU A 131 -23.25 -5.50 0.79
N HIS A 132 -23.95 -5.96 1.83
CA HIS A 132 -24.38 -5.08 2.92
C HIS A 132 -23.18 -4.44 3.62
N ALA A 133 -22.12 -5.22 3.89
CA ALA A 133 -20.94 -4.69 4.56
C ALA A 133 -20.22 -3.61 3.74
N LEU A 134 -20.03 -3.82 2.42
CA LEU A 134 -19.42 -2.81 1.55
C LEU A 134 -20.30 -1.56 1.39
N ARG A 135 -21.61 -1.74 1.22
CA ARG A 135 -22.53 -0.60 1.09
C ARG A 135 -22.60 0.24 2.35
N ASP A 136 -22.71 -0.40 3.51
CA ASP A 136 -22.75 0.29 4.81
C ASP A 136 -21.44 1.05 5.06
N LEU A 137 -20.29 0.46 4.74
CA LEU A 137 -19.00 1.10 4.96
C LEU A 137 -18.72 2.31 4.04
N PHE A 138 -19.06 2.20 2.76
CA PHE A 138 -18.73 3.22 1.74
C PHE A 138 -19.81 4.28 1.55
N TYR A 139 -21.08 3.93 1.79
CA TYR A 139 -22.25 4.77 1.52
C TYR A 139 -23.20 4.88 2.71
N GLY A 140 -22.87 4.29 3.86
CA GLY A 140 -23.66 4.40 5.08
C GLY A 140 -23.80 5.86 5.53
N SER A 141 -24.96 6.19 6.09
CA SER A 141 -25.27 7.56 6.53
C SER A 141 -24.46 8.01 7.74
N GLN A 142 -23.92 7.06 8.51
CA GLN A 142 -23.08 7.33 9.69
C GLN A 142 -21.58 7.27 9.36
N LEU A 143 -21.20 6.49 8.35
CA LEU A 143 -19.82 6.13 8.04
C LEU A 143 -19.66 6.12 6.51
N SER A 144 -18.94 7.09 5.95
CA SER A 144 -18.56 7.10 4.53
C SER A 144 -17.04 7.08 4.40
N TYR A 145 -16.48 5.90 4.65
CA TYR A 145 -15.04 5.70 4.53
C TYR A 145 -14.62 5.76 3.07
N GLN A 146 -13.44 6.31 2.80
CA GLN A 146 -12.83 6.27 1.46
C GLN A 146 -11.92 5.06 1.28
N HIS A 147 -11.53 4.40 2.38
CA HIS A 147 -10.59 3.29 2.36
C HIS A 147 -11.00 2.24 3.38
N CYS A 148 -10.73 0.98 3.06
CA CYS A 148 -10.92 -0.10 3.99
C CYS A 148 -9.88 -1.20 3.82
N MET A 149 -9.72 -1.98 4.88
CA MET A 149 -9.02 -3.25 4.84
C MET A 149 -10.05 -4.36 4.85
N LEU A 150 -9.99 -5.24 3.85
CA LEU A 150 -10.83 -6.43 3.76
C LEU A 150 -9.95 -7.65 3.89
N THR A 151 -10.24 -8.51 4.86
CA THR A 151 -9.60 -9.82 5.02
C THR A 151 -10.60 -10.89 4.63
N ILE A 152 -10.28 -11.67 3.60
CA ILE A 152 -11.04 -12.87 3.23
C ILE A 152 -10.16 -14.07 3.58
N ASN A 153 -10.68 -14.97 4.41
CA ASN A 153 -9.89 -16.02 5.08
C ASN A 153 -8.70 -15.41 5.85
N CYS A 154 -7.50 -15.49 5.28
CA CYS A 154 -6.26 -14.95 5.83
C CYS A 154 -5.56 -13.94 4.91
N ASN A 155 -6.21 -13.58 3.80
CA ASN A 155 -5.67 -12.67 2.80
C ASN A 155 -6.28 -11.28 3.00
N THR A 156 -5.49 -10.34 3.48
CA THR A 156 -5.89 -8.94 3.61
C THR A 156 -5.54 -8.14 2.35
N ILE A 157 -6.49 -7.36 1.86
CA ILE A 157 -6.35 -6.40 0.76
C ILE A 157 -6.78 -5.01 1.23
N ALA A 158 -6.31 -3.96 0.53
CA ALA A 158 -6.81 -2.61 0.73
C ALA A 158 -7.73 -2.23 -0.43
N ILE A 159 -8.88 -1.62 -0.12
CA ILE A 159 -9.84 -1.13 -1.11
C ILE A 159 -9.98 0.38 -0.92
N PHE A 160 -9.98 1.11 -2.02
CA PHE A 160 -10.07 2.56 -2.09
C PHE A 160 -11.30 2.91 -2.92
N LYS A 161 -12.22 3.70 -2.35
CA LYS A 161 -13.27 4.37 -3.10
C LYS A 161 -12.67 5.67 -3.65
N THR A 162 -12.33 5.70 -4.94
CA THR A 162 -11.73 6.88 -5.57
C THR A 162 -12.79 7.86 -6.10
N SER A 163 -14.00 7.37 -6.35
CA SER A 163 -15.19 8.17 -6.63
C SER A 163 -16.45 7.44 -6.15
N ASP A 164 -17.64 8.00 -6.37
CA ASP A 164 -18.90 7.30 -6.03
C ASP A 164 -19.14 6.01 -6.80
N VAL A 165 -18.44 5.79 -7.90
CA VAL A 165 -18.56 4.57 -8.71
C VAL A 165 -17.24 3.84 -8.89
N ASN A 166 -16.09 4.48 -8.67
CA ASN A 166 -14.79 3.86 -8.96
C ASN A 166 -14.12 3.35 -7.68
N PHE A 167 -13.59 2.14 -7.78
CA PHE A 167 -12.82 1.49 -6.74
C PHE A 167 -11.45 1.10 -7.26
N LYS A 168 -10.45 1.23 -6.39
CA LYS A 168 -9.15 0.59 -6.56
C LYS A 168 -8.92 -0.47 -5.50
N ILE A 169 -8.29 -1.56 -5.89
CA ILE A 169 -7.91 -2.65 -5.01
C ILE A 169 -6.39 -2.79 -5.06
N PHE A 170 -5.76 -2.73 -3.90
CA PHE A 170 -4.36 -3.14 -3.73
C PHE A 170 -4.33 -4.54 -3.14
N ASP A 171 -3.80 -5.51 -3.91
CA ASP A 171 -3.59 -6.88 -3.46
C ASP A 171 -2.09 -7.22 -3.54
N SER A 172 -1.50 -7.49 -2.37
CA SER A 172 -0.07 -7.84 -2.24
C SER A 172 0.23 -9.31 -2.58
N HIS A 173 -0.79 -10.15 -2.69
CA HIS A 173 -0.67 -11.57 -2.99
C HIS A 173 -0.22 -11.80 -4.44
N SER A 174 -0.01 -13.06 -4.79
CA SER A 174 0.45 -13.44 -6.13
C SER A 174 -0.73 -13.48 -7.10
N ARG A 175 -0.97 -12.38 -7.82
CA ARG A 175 -2.07 -12.24 -8.79
C ARG A 175 -1.61 -12.08 -10.22
N ASP A 176 -2.44 -12.47 -11.17
CA ASP A 176 -2.31 -12.05 -12.57
C ASP A 176 -2.92 -10.66 -12.80
N SER A 177 -2.91 -10.19 -14.05
CA SER A 177 -3.47 -8.88 -14.42
C SER A 177 -4.99 -8.78 -14.31
N TYR A 178 -5.70 -9.89 -14.07
CA TYR A 178 -7.14 -9.89 -13.79
C TYR A 178 -7.43 -9.94 -12.27
N GLY A 179 -6.39 -10.01 -11.43
CA GLY A 179 -6.55 -10.16 -9.98
C GLY A 179 -6.80 -11.59 -9.52
N ILE A 180 -6.65 -12.58 -10.40
CA ILE A 180 -6.82 -13.99 -10.06
C ILE A 180 -5.54 -14.56 -9.47
N LEU A 181 -5.67 -15.49 -8.51
CA LEU A 181 -4.53 -16.19 -7.93
C LEU A 181 -3.67 -16.85 -9.01
N HIS A 182 -2.38 -16.51 -9.05
CA HIS A 182 -1.45 -17.03 -10.05
C HIS A 182 -0.12 -17.46 -9.41
N PRO A 183 0.41 -18.67 -9.67
CA PRO A 183 1.65 -19.16 -9.04
C PRO A 183 2.90 -18.29 -9.26
N PHE A 184 2.95 -17.58 -10.38
CA PHE A 184 4.03 -16.64 -10.74
C PHE A 184 3.56 -15.18 -10.77
N GLY A 185 2.42 -14.92 -10.15
CA GLY A 185 1.79 -13.62 -10.07
C GLY A 185 2.59 -12.59 -9.26
N LYS A 186 2.06 -11.37 -9.27
CA LYS A 186 2.66 -10.19 -8.66
C LYS A 186 1.63 -9.51 -7.76
N CYS A 187 2.10 -8.60 -6.91
CA CYS A 187 1.21 -7.63 -6.30
C CYS A 187 0.60 -6.74 -7.39
N VAL A 188 -0.68 -6.40 -7.24
CA VAL A 188 -1.46 -5.68 -8.24
C VAL A 188 -2.23 -4.51 -7.63
N SER A 189 -2.43 -3.47 -8.44
CA SER A 189 -3.45 -2.45 -8.24
C SER A 189 -4.46 -2.52 -9.38
N ILE A 190 -5.71 -2.84 -9.04
CA ILE A 190 -6.80 -3.12 -9.98
C ILE A 190 -7.86 -2.04 -9.83
N SER A 191 -8.41 -1.59 -10.96
CA SER A 191 -9.56 -0.69 -11.01
C SER A 191 -10.83 -1.48 -11.29
N VAL A 192 -11.90 -1.18 -10.56
CA VAL A 192 -13.24 -1.74 -10.78
C VAL A 192 -14.27 -0.61 -10.71
N GLU A 193 -15.15 -0.54 -11.70
CA GLU A 193 -16.25 0.42 -11.75
C GLU A 193 -17.55 -0.24 -11.28
N GLY A 194 -18.19 0.34 -10.27
CA GLY A 194 -19.43 -0.11 -9.64
C GLY A 194 -19.20 -1.05 -8.46
N ILE A 195 -19.97 -0.84 -7.39
CA ILE A 195 -19.90 -1.69 -6.19
C ILE A 195 -20.37 -3.12 -6.48
N ASP A 196 -21.33 -3.31 -7.38
CA ASP A 196 -21.82 -4.64 -7.79
C ASP A 196 -20.71 -5.43 -8.50
N ASN A 197 -19.96 -4.78 -9.38
CA ASN A 197 -18.79 -5.36 -10.04
C ASN A 197 -17.65 -5.63 -9.04
N LEU A 198 -17.47 -4.79 -8.01
CA LEU A 198 -16.51 -5.06 -6.94
C LEU A 198 -16.89 -6.32 -6.15
N ILE A 199 -18.17 -6.52 -5.83
CA ILE A 199 -18.67 -7.73 -5.17
C ILE A 199 -18.40 -8.96 -6.04
N ILE A 200 -18.76 -8.90 -7.32
CA ILE A 200 -18.50 -9.97 -8.30
C ILE A 200 -17.00 -10.28 -8.37
N TYR A 201 -16.16 -9.25 -8.49
CA TYR A 201 -14.70 -9.40 -8.50
C TYR A 201 -14.21 -10.16 -7.25
N LEU A 202 -14.56 -9.69 -6.05
CA LEU A 202 -14.11 -10.27 -4.80
C LEU A 202 -14.54 -11.75 -4.65
N GLN A 203 -15.80 -12.05 -4.98
CA GLN A 203 -16.34 -13.42 -4.95
C GLN A 203 -15.66 -14.36 -5.94
N ASN A 204 -15.19 -13.86 -7.09
CA ASN A 204 -14.49 -14.66 -8.10
C ASN A 204 -12.98 -14.81 -7.83
N THR A 205 -12.38 -13.98 -6.97
CA THR A 205 -10.95 -14.10 -6.63
C THR A 205 -10.62 -15.22 -5.63
N VAL A 206 -11.65 -15.83 -5.03
CA VAL A 206 -11.52 -16.90 -4.03
C VAL A 206 -12.36 -18.10 -4.49
N PRO A 207 -11.83 -19.35 -4.40
CA PRO A 207 -12.63 -20.53 -4.70
C PRO A 207 -13.87 -20.60 -3.80
N ARG A 208 -15.01 -20.96 -4.38
CA ARG A 208 -16.24 -21.21 -3.62
C ARG A 208 -16.02 -22.43 -2.72
N GLY A 209 -16.31 -22.26 -1.44
CA GLY A 209 -16.22 -23.30 -0.41
C GLY A 209 -17.40 -23.17 0.56
N ASP A 210 -17.51 -24.11 1.50
CA ASP A 210 -18.64 -24.17 2.44
C ASP A 210 -18.64 -22.97 3.41
N ASP A 211 -17.47 -22.53 3.87
CA ASP A 211 -17.28 -21.34 4.72
C ASP A 211 -16.10 -20.50 4.20
N VAL A 212 -16.36 -19.27 3.75
CA VAL A 212 -15.38 -18.29 3.31
C VAL A 212 -15.56 -17.00 4.12
N PRO A 213 -15.06 -16.98 5.38
CA PRO A 213 -15.24 -15.84 6.25
C PRO A 213 -14.53 -14.59 5.74
N PHE A 214 -15.13 -13.43 5.99
CA PHE A 214 -14.49 -12.14 5.81
C PHE A 214 -14.63 -11.26 7.06
N GLU A 215 -13.70 -10.32 7.18
CA GLU A 215 -13.75 -9.19 8.11
C GLU A 215 -13.34 -7.92 7.35
N ILE A 216 -14.13 -6.84 7.49
CA ILE A 216 -13.85 -5.54 6.89
C ILE A 216 -13.82 -4.44 7.95
N LYS A 217 -12.85 -3.53 7.82
CA LYS A 217 -12.73 -2.32 8.62
C LYS A 217 -12.44 -1.10 7.75
N GLY A 218 -13.22 -0.04 7.93
CA GLY A 218 -12.91 1.28 7.43
C GLY A 218 -11.68 1.86 8.12
N VAL A 219 -10.86 2.61 7.38
CA VAL A 219 -9.65 3.23 7.90
C VAL A 219 -9.60 4.70 7.51
N THR A 220 -9.50 5.57 8.51
CA THR A 220 -9.20 6.99 8.33
C THR A 220 -7.74 7.23 8.70
N VAL A 221 -7.02 8.01 7.88
CA VAL A 221 -5.62 8.36 8.15
C VAL A 221 -5.49 9.87 8.29
N GLU A 222 -4.85 10.28 9.37
CA GLU A 222 -4.54 11.68 9.62
C GLU A 222 -3.04 11.84 9.84
N LEU A 223 -2.46 12.89 9.26
CA LEU A 223 -1.07 13.24 9.52
C LEU A 223 -0.98 13.83 10.93
N ALA A 224 -0.24 13.19 11.82
CA ALA A 224 -0.04 13.72 13.16
C ALA A 224 0.82 14.99 13.09
N ASN A 225 0.26 16.11 13.54
CA ASN A 225 0.99 17.37 13.72
C ASN A 225 1.81 17.30 15.01
N CYS A 226 2.85 16.46 15.03
CA CYS A 226 3.86 16.56 16.08
C CYS A 226 4.96 17.52 15.61
N GLU A 227 5.04 18.70 16.25
CA GLU A 227 6.35 19.31 16.46
C GLU A 227 7.21 18.26 17.18
N ILE A 228 8.49 18.15 16.83
CA ILE A 228 9.42 17.19 17.44
C ILE A 228 9.65 17.63 18.90
N GLY A 229 8.69 17.31 19.76
CA GLY A 229 8.64 17.57 21.18
C GLY A 229 8.65 16.24 21.92
N LYS A 230 9.60 16.12 22.84
CA LYS A 230 9.73 14.98 23.75
C LYS A 230 8.43 14.81 24.53
N GLU A 231 7.76 13.67 24.34
CA GLU A 231 7.03 12.87 25.33
C GLU A 231 5.84 12.14 24.68
N THR A 232 6.07 10.89 24.31
CA THR A 232 5.16 9.75 24.49
C THR A 232 5.98 8.52 24.12
N GLY A 233 6.07 7.58 25.05
CA GLY A 233 7.05 6.47 25.08
C GLY A 233 6.91 5.40 24.00
N ILE A 234 6.40 5.70 22.80
CA ILE A 234 6.19 4.73 21.71
C ILE A 234 7.06 5.05 20.47
N ALA A 235 7.65 6.25 20.35
CA ALA A 235 8.33 6.69 19.12
C ALA A 235 9.88 6.59 19.09
N ILE A 236 10.57 6.04 20.09
CA ILE A 236 12.05 6.20 20.22
C ILE A 236 12.87 5.07 19.55
N LEU A 237 12.26 3.99 19.05
CA LEU A 237 13.02 2.90 18.42
C LEU A 237 13.24 3.08 16.89
N SER A 238 12.29 3.69 16.16
CA SER A 238 12.42 3.87 14.70
C SER A 238 13.48 4.90 14.32
N GLY A 239 13.57 6.03 15.04
CA GLY A 239 14.56 7.08 14.78
C GLY A 239 16.02 6.61 14.99
N LYS A 240 16.27 5.70 15.93
CA LYS A 240 17.62 5.14 16.15
C LYS A 240 18.01 4.13 15.06
N VAL A 241 17.07 3.32 14.59
CA VAL A 241 17.32 2.32 13.54
C VAL A 241 17.39 2.95 12.15
N ALA A 242 16.53 3.92 11.84
CA ALA A 242 16.57 4.68 10.58
C ALA A 242 17.85 5.53 10.48
N ASN A 243 18.28 6.19 11.57
CA ASN A 243 19.58 6.86 11.60
C ASN A 243 20.73 5.87 11.42
N LYS A 244 20.68 4.69 12.05
CA LYS A 244 21.70 3.64 11.86
C LYS A 244 21.70 3.09 10.43
N ARG A 245 20.55 2.91 9.78
CA ARG A 245 20.43 2.48 8.37
C ARG A 245 20.89 3.57 7.39
N LEU A 246 20.52 4.83 7.61
CA LEU A 246 20.99 5.99 6.83
C LEU A 246 22.50 6.20 6.99
N GLU A 247 23.02 6.05 8.20
CA GLU A 247 24.45 6.11 8.49
C GLU A 247 25.18 4.94 7.83
N THR A 248 24.62 3.73 7.86
CA THR A 248 25.17 2.56 7.16
C THR A 248 25.16 2.77 5.64
N ALA A 249 24.08 3.31 5.06
CA ALA A 249 23.98 3.60 3.62
C ALA A 249 24.93 4.75 3.20
N ARG A 250 25.07 5.79 4.04
CA ARG A 250 26.05 6.87 3.85
C ARG A 250 27.47 6.33 3.92
N ASN A 251 27.78 5.48 4.90
CA ASN A 251 29.08 4.84 5.06
C ASN A 251 29.40 3.87 3.91
N TYR A 252 28.42 3.09 3.44
CA TYR A 252 28.58 2.25 2.26
C TYR A 252 28.89 3.07 0.99
N LYS A 253 28.15 4.14 0.73
CA LYS A 253 28.42 5.07 -0.39
C LYS A 253 29.79 5.74 -0.26
N LYS A 254 30.16 6.16 0.96
CA LYS A 254 31.47 6.77 1.26
C LYS A 254 32.61 5.79 1.02
N ASN A 255 32.48 4.55 1.50
CA ASN A 255 33.49 3.51 1.32
C ASN A 255 33.61 3.10 -0.15
N LYS A 256 32.50 2.94 -0.87
CA LYS A 256 32.50 2.65 -2.32
C LYS A 256 33.20 3.75 -3.13
N ARG A 257 33.03 5.03 -2.74
CA ARG A 257 33.74 6.17 -3.35
C ARG A 257 35.21 6.25 -2.93
N ALA A 258 35.57 5.74 -1.75
CA ALA A 258 36.96 5.74 -1.27
C ALA A 258 37.86 4.74 -2.01
N VAL A 259 37.26 3.69 -2.58
CA VAL A 259 37.97 2.64 -3.34
C VAL A 259 37.64 2.65 -4.84
N GLU A 260 37.01 3.71 -5.35
CA GLU A 260 36.66 3.80 -6.78
C GLU A 260 37.89 4.09 -7.64
N THR A 261 37.96 3.49 -8.84
CA THR A 261 39.01 3.79 -9.81
C THR A 261 38.78 5.14 -10.48
N GLU A 262 39.84 5.77 -11.02
CA GLU A 262 39.78 7.06 -11.71
C GLU A 262 38.69 7.07 -12.81
N ALA A 263 38.67 6.02 -13.65
CA ALA A 263 37.68 5.86 -14.71
C ALA A 263 36.23 5.75 -14.16
N ALA A 264 36.02 5.01 -13.07
CA ALA A 264 34.71 4.89 -12.44
C ALA A 264 34.24 6.21 -11.80
N ARG A 265 35.18 7.00 -11.26
CA ARG A 265 34.93 8.33 -10.71
C ARG A 265 34.46 9.31 -11.78
N GLU A 266 35.11 9.31 -12.95
CA GLU A 266 34.72 10.18 -14.07
C GLU A 266 33.32 9.85 -14.59
N ILE A 267 33.02 8.57 -14.82
CA ILE A 267 31.69 8.12 -15.26
C ILE A 267 30.60 8.55 -14.26
N ARG A 268 30.87 8.41 -12.95
CA ARG A 268 29.94 8.81 -11.90
C ARG A 268 29.72 10.33 -11.91
N LEU A 269 30.78 11.13 -11.98
CA LEU A 269 30.69 12.59 -12.01
C LEU A 269 29.95 13.08 -13.26
N GLU A 270 30.17 12.45 -14.41
CA GLU A 270 29.46 12.77 -15.64
C GLU A 270 27.97 12.45 -15.56
N SER A 271 27.65 11.29 -14.98
CA SER A 271 26.26 10.89 -14.72
C SER A 271 25.57 11.85 -13.74
N ASP A 272 26.26 12.26 -12.68
CA ASP A 272 25.76 13.25 -11.69
C ASP A 272 25.52 14.62 -12.37
N ARG A 273 26.44 15.07 -13.24
CA ARG A 273 26.29 16.32 -14.02
C ARG A 273 25.06 16.26 -14.92
N LYS A 274 24.93 15.22 -15.74
CA LYS A 274 23.81 15.02 -16.66
C LYS A 274 22.47 14.96 -15.93
N TYR A 275 22.43 14.28 -14.78
CA TYR A 275 21.24 14.25 -13.92
C TYR A 275 20.85 15.65 -13.45
N HIS A 276 21.81 16.44 -12.96
CA HIS A 276 21.55 17.80 -12.48
C HIS A 276 21.13 18.76 -13.61
N GLU A 277 21.67 18.61 -14.81
CA GLU A 277 21.26 19.36 -15.99
C GLU A 277 19.81 19.04 -16.39
N LEU A 278 19.46 17.75 -16.51
CA LEU A 278 18.10 17.32 -16.80
C LEU A 278 17.10 17.79 -15.74
N LYS A 279 17.49 17.71 -14.46
CA LYS A 279 16.67 18.19 -13.34
C LYS A 279 16.43 19.70 -13.40
N LYS A 280 17.43 20.49 -13.79
CA LYS A 280 17.28 21.94 -13.99
C LYS A 280 16.45 22.27 -15.23
N ALA A 281 16.59 21.50 -16.31
CA ALA A 281 15.84 21.71 -17.55
C ALA A 281 14.34 21.40 -17.38
N ARG A 282 14.00 20.43 -16.52
CA ARG A 282 12.61 20.04 -16.20
C ARG A 282 12.04 20.75 -14.97
N GLU A 283 12.74 21.76 -14.45
CA GLU A 283 12.34 22.46 -13.24
C GLU A 283 11.11 23.35 -13.51
N THR A 284 10.09 23.24 -12.66
CA THR A 284 8.93 24.14 -12.72
C THR A 284 9.30 25.55 -12.25
N ASP A 285 8.57 26.58 -12.69
CA ASP A 285 8.83 27.97 -12.28
C ASP A 285 8.82 28.16 -10.76
N LEU A 286 7.93 27.44 -10.06
CA LEU A 286 7.86 27.44 -8.60
C LEU A 286 9.09 26.78 -7.95
N ALA A 287 9.59 25.67 -8.51
CA ALA A 287 10.80 25.02 -8.03
C ALA A 287 12.04 25.89 -8.31
N ARG A 288 12.09 26.55 -9.47
CA ARG A 288 13.15 27.50 -9.86
C ARG A 288 13.20 28.69 -8.90
N LYS A 289 12.05 29.28 -8.56
CA LYS A 289 11.96 30.37 -7.56
C LYS A 289 12.52 29.92 -6.21
N ARG A 290 12.07 28.78 -5.69
CA ARG A 290 12.56 28.21 -4.41
C ARG A 290 14.07 27.95 -4.42
N ARG A 291 14.62 27.41 -5.51
CA ARG A 291 16.08 27.18 -5.64
C ARG A 291 16.87 28.49 -5.64
N LEU A 292 16.38 29.52 -6.32
CA LEU A 292 17.02 30.83 -6.36
C LEU A 292 16.96 31.53 -4.98
N GLU A 293 15.84 31.42 -4.27
CA GLU A 293 15.72 31.91 -2.89
C GLU A 293 16.66 31.19 -1.92
N ASN A 294 16.73 29.86 -2.00
CA ASN A 294 17.66 29.07 -1.20
C ASN A 294 19.13 29.41 -1.47
N ASN A 295 19.49 29.65 -2.74
CA ASN A 295 20.84 30.10 -3.09
C ASN A 295 21.16 31.49 -2.54
N LYS A 296 20.20 32.43 -2.58
CA LYS A 296 20.33 33.77 -1.98
C LYS A 296 20.50 33.70 -0.46
N ASN A 297 19.74 32.83 0.21
CA ASN A 297 19.84 32.63 1.65
C ASN A 297 21.17 31.99 2.05
N CYS A 298 21.68 31.01 1.28
CA CYS A 298 22.99 30.39 1.53
C CYS A 298 24.16 31.38 1.37
N HIS A 299 24.03 32.41 0.53
CA HIS A 299 25.03 33.49 0.41
C HIS A 299 24.97 34.50 1.56
N LYS A 300 23.83 34.68 2.23
CA LYS A 300 23.74 35.51 3.45
C LYS A 300 24.47 34.89 4.64
N PHE A 301 24.44 33.56 4.77
CA PHE A 301 25.11 32.83 5.87
C PHE A 301 26.62 32.62 5.70
N LYS A 302 27.21 32.94 4.53
CA LYS A 302 28.67 32.88 4.31
C LYS A 302 29.38 34.24 4.45
N LYS A 303 28.62 35.30 4.77
CA LYS A 303 29.13 36.67 4.99
C LYS A 303 28.93 37.18 6.43
N ALA A 304 28.58 36.30 7.36
CA ALA A 304 28.56 36.58 8.80
C ALA A 304 29.73 35.84 9.46
#